data_AF-J3LMM3-F1
#
_entry.id   AF-J3LMM3-F1
#
_cell.length_a   1.000
_cell.length_b   1.000
_cell.length_c   1.000
_cell.angle_alpha   90.00
_cell.angle_beta   90.00
_cell.angle_gamma   90.00
#
_symmetry.space_group_name_H-M   'P 1'
#
loop_
_entity.id
_entity.type
_entity.pdbx_description
1 polymer ?
#
loop_
_entity_poly.entity_id
_entity_poly.type
_entity_poly.pdbx_seq_one_letter_code
_entity_poly.pdbx_strand_id
1 'polypeptide(L)'
;MRRAERFGTSVVMSEEEKRSSRAERFGTASSNEKAEEQKRKSRAERFGLASSSADEDAKKKARLERFGQSTNVDKAEEEKRKARALRFAETPSGPSQENGKDSSKPTQDAATVAGTA
;
A
#
# COMPACT_ATOMS: atom_id res chain seq x y z
N MET A 1 -4.00 -18.67 9.80
CA MET A 1 -4.74 -19.64 8.96
C MET A 1 -4.96 -19.06 7.57
N ARG A 2 -4.28 -19.62 6.57
CA ARG A 2 -4.51 -19.29 5.16
C ARG A 2 -5.91 -19.77 4.74
N ARG A 3 -6.52 -19.13 3.74
CA ARG A 3 -7.87 -19.48 3.26
C ARG A 3 -7.96 -20.97 2.88
N ALA A 4 -6.96 -21.47 2.15
CA ALA A 4 -6.82 -22.87 1.73
C ALA A 4 -6.91 -23.87 2.89
N GLU A 5 -6.25 -23.57 4.02
CA GLU A 5 -6.25 -24.42 5.22
C GLU A 5 -7.63 -24.50 5.86
N ARG A 6 -8.44 -23.44 5.79
CA ARG A 6 -9.81 -23.43 6.33
C ARG A 6 -10.76 -24.34 5.55
N PHE A 7 -10.52 -24.53 4.26
CA PHE A 7 -11.38 -25.32 3.37
C PHE A 7 -10.80 -26.70 3.07
N GLY A 8 -9.64 -27.06 3.63
CA GLY A 8 -8.97 -28.33 3.35
C GLY A 8 -8.53 -28.48 1.88
N THR A 9 -8.43 -27.39 1.13
CA THR A 9 -8.09 -27.39 -0.30
C THR A 9 -6.68 -26.88 -0.49
N SER A 10 -5.85 -27.56 -1.28
CA SER A 10 -4.55 -27.03 -1.71
C SER A 10 -4.72 -25.89 -2.71
N VAL A 11 -3.80 -24.92 -2.68
CA VAL A 11 -3.74 -23.89 -3.73
C VAL A 11 -3.14 -24.54 -4.98
N VAL A 12 -3.99 -24.83 -5.96
CA VAL A 12 -3.60 -25.56 -7.19
C VAL A 12 -2.95 -24.64 -8.23
N MET A 13 -3.32 -23.36 -8.24
CA MET A 13 -2.82 -22.35 -9.19
C MET A 13 -1.85 -21.40 -8.51
N SER A 14 -0.76 -21.06 -9.19
CA SER A 14 0.18 -20.04 -8.73
C SER A 14 -0.51 -18.68 -8.61
N GLU A 15 0.05 -17.81 -7.77
CA GLU A 15 -0.45 -16.43 -7.62
C GLU A 15 -0.31 -15.62 -8.90
N GLU A 16 0.62 -15.96 -9.80
CA GLU A 16 0.76 -15.32 -11.11
C GLU A 16 -0.37 -15.75 -12.06
N GLU A 17 -0.68 -17.04 -12.14
CA GLU A 17 -1.77 -17.54 -12.99
C GLU A 17 -3.13 -17.00 -12.55
N LYS A 18 -3.37 -16.89 -11.23
CA LYS A 18 -4.60 -16.25 -10.71
C LYS A 18 -4.68 -14.77 -11.09
N ARG A 19 -3.54 -14.06 -11.09
CA ARG A 19 -3.47 -12.65 -11.50
C ARG A 19 -3.73 -12.52 -13.01
N SER A 20 -3.12 -13.37 -13.83
CA SER A 20 -3.33 -13.41 -15.28
C SER A 20 -4.78 -13.73 -15.64
N SER A 21 -5.35 -14.82 -15.12
CA SER A 21 -6.75 -15.21 -15.36
C SER A 21 -7.74 -14.10 -14.94
N ARG A 22 -7.45 -13.40 -13.84
CA ARG A 22 -8.23 -12.22 -13.44
C ARG A 22 -8.06 -11.08 -14.46
N ALA A 23 -6.85 -10.79 -14.89
CA ALA A 23 -6.59 -9.72 -15.84
C ALA A 23 -7.28 -9.97 -17.19
N GLU A 24 -7.30 -11.21 -17.68
CA GLU A 24 -8.05 -11.60 -18.87
C GLU A 24 -9.56 -11.43 -18.67
N ARG A 25 -10.10 -11.92 -17.55
CA ARG A 25 -11.54 -11.83 -17.24
C ARG A 25 -12.04 -10.39 -17.16
N PHE A 26 -11.22 -9.48 -16.63
CA PHE A 26 -11.57 -8.07 -16.51
C PHE A 26 -11.05 -7.22 -17.67
N GLY A 27 -10.38 -7.83 -18.65
CA GLY A 27 -9.79 -7.12 -19.79
C GLY A 27 -8.67 -6.15 -19.40
N THR A 28 -8.10 -6.25 -18.20
CA THR A 28 -7.01 -5.38 -17.74
C THR A 28 -5.64 -5.83 -18.25
N ALA A 29 -5.56 -6.98 -18.91
CA ALA A 29 -4.34 -7.47 -19.58
C ALA A 29 -3.96 -6.59 -20.79
N SER A 30 -4.90 -5.85 -21.37
CA SER A 30 -4.68 -4.90 -22.47
C SER A 30 -5.08 -3.50 -22.03
N SER A 31 -4.10 -2.60 -21.93
CA SER A 31 -4.35 -1.19 -21.63
C SER A 31 -4.86 -0.45 -22.87
N ASN A 32 -6.15 -0.61 -23.19
CA ASN A 32 -6.78 0.28 -24.17
C ASN A 32 -7.14 1.61 -23.48
N GLU A 33 -6.12 2.47 -23.35
CA GLU A 33 -6.21 3.76 -22.63
C GLU A 33 -7.35 4.64 -23.16
N LYS A 34 -7.62 4.61 -24.46
CA LYS A 34 -8.71 5.38 -25.08
C LYS A 34 -10.09 4.92 -24.62
N ALA A 35 -10.32 3.61 -24.55
CA ALA A 35 -11.59 3.05 -24.08
C ALA A 35 -11.80 3.30 -22.57
N GLU A 36 -10.75 3.21 -21.78
CA GLU A 36 -10.79 3.52 -20.34
C GLU A 36 -11.03 5.01 -20.10
N GLU A 37 -10.46 5.90 -20.92
CA GLU A 37 -10.73 7.32 -20.81
C GLU A 37 -12.19 7.68 -21.16
N GLN A 38 -12.78 7.03 -22.17
CA GLN A 38 -14.21 7.19 -22.47
C GLN A 38 -15.13 6.72 -21.33
N LYS A 39 -14.81 5.59 -20.68
CA LYS A 39 -15.53 5.12 -19.49
C LYS A 39 -15.42 6.10 -18.32
N ARG A 40 -14.25 6.71 -18.13
CA ARG A 40 -14.07 7.75 -17.09
C ARG A 40 -14.90 8.99 -17.42
N LYS A 41 -14.90 9.46 -18.68
CA LYS A 41 -15.69 10.61 -19.13
C LYS A 41 -17.20 10.37 -18.96
N SER A 42 -17.72 9.26 -19.47
CA SER A 42 -19.15 8.90 -19.31
C SER A 42 -19.56 8.73 -17.84
N ARG A 43 -18.67 8.18 -16.99
CA ARG A 43 -18.91 8.15 -15.54
C ARG A 43 -18.93 9.56 -14.97
N ALA A 44 -17.99 10.42 -15.32
CA ALA A 44 -17.96 11.80 -14.85
C ALA A 44 -19.24 12.56 -15.27
N GLU A 45 -19.73 12.37 -16.49
CA GLU A 45 -21.00 12.94 -16.96
C GLU A 45 -22.20 12.41 -16.15
N ARG A 46 -22.25 11.09 -15.91
CA ARG A 46 -23.34 10.47 -15.14
C ARG A 46 -23.45 11.01 -13.71
N PHE A 47 -22.33 11.40 -13.13
CA PHE A 47 -22.27 11.96 -11.78
C PHE A 47 -22.13 13.49 -11.76
N GLY A 48 -22.15 14.15 -12.93
CA GLY A 48 -22.02 15.61 -13.02
C GLY A 48 -20.64 16.16 -12.61
N LEU A 49 -19.60 15.33 -12.58
CA LEU A 49 -18.24 15.73 -12.16
C LEU A 49 -17.49 16.59 -13.19
N ALA A 50 -18.01 16.73 -14.42
CA ALA A 50 -17.29 17.40 -15.50
C ALA A 50 -17.27 18.94 -15.41
N SER A 51 -17.97 19.58 -14.45
CA SER A 51 -18.33 21.01 -14.59
C SER A 51 -18.26 21.91 -13.34
N SER A 52 -17.46 21.64 -12.29
CA SER A 52 -17.44 22.58 -11.16
C SER A 52 -16.11 22.68 -10.41
N SER A 53 -15.12 23.35 -11.01
CA SER A 53 -13.92 23.79 -10.27
C SER A 53 -14.25 24.74 -9.11
N ALA A 54 -15.30 25.55 -9.24
CA ALA A 54 -15.71 26.51 -8.20
C ALA A 54 -16.33 25.86 -6.95
N ASP A 55 -17.07 24.75 -7.11
CA ASP A 55 -17.72 24.06 -5.98
C ASP A 55 -16.75 23.12 -5.24
N GLU A 56 -15.72 22.61 -5.94
CA GLU A 56 -14.66 21.80 -5.32
C GLU A 56 -13.89 22.59 -4.26
N ASP A 57 -13.58 23.86 -4.51
CA ASP A 57 -12.87 24.68 -3.52
C ASP A 57 -13.76 25.07 -2.34
N ALA A 58 -15.06 25.27 -2.55
CA ALA A 58 -16.02 25.46 -1.47
C ALA A 58 -16.18 24.19 -0.61
N LYS A 59 -16.30 23.01 -1.23
CA LYS A 59 -16.34 21.71 -0.53
C LYS A 59 -15.05 21.41 0.23
N LYS A 60 -13.89 21.70 -0.37
CA LYS A 60 -12.58 21.55 0.31
C LYS A 60 -12.49 22.48 1.52
N LYS A 61 -12.89 23.75 1.39
CA LYS A 61 -12.94 24.70 2.51
C LYS A 61 -13.89 24.24 3.62
N ALA A 62 -15.12 23.83 3.28
CA ALA A 62 -16.08 23.32 4.26
C ALA A 62 -15.61 22.03 4.94
N ARG A 63 -14.90 21.16 4.22
CA ARG A 63 -14.29 19.96 4.81
C ARG A 63 -13.13 20.32 5.74
N LEU A 64 -12.31 21.29 5.36
CA LEU A 64 -11.22 21.79 6.20
C LEU A 64 -11.75 22.50 7.45
N GLU A 65 -12.85 23.23 7.36
CA GLU A 65 -13.51 23.81 8.53
C GLU A 65 -14.06 22.71 9.47
N ARG A 66 -14.67 21.67 8.90
CA ARG A 66 -15.22 20.55 9.69
C ARG A 66 -14.16 19.66 10.32
N PHE A 67 -13.04 19.43 9.63
CA PHE A 67 -12.07 18.39 10.01
C PHE A 67 -10.63 18.89 10.15
N GLY A 68 -10.34 20.14 9.83
CA GLY A 68 -8.98 20.71 9.83
C GLY A 68 -8.52 21.22 11.19
N GLN A 69 -9.40 21.30 12.19
CA GLN A 69 -9.01 21.58 13.57
C GLN A 69 -8.41 20.31 14.20
N SER A 70 -7.14 20.03 13.92
CA SER A 70 -6.40 18.95 14.58
C SER A 70 -4.96 19.33 14.88
N THR A 71 -4.73 20.52 15.45
CA THR A 71 -3.41 20.89 15.98
C THR A 71 -3.32 20.75 17.50
N ASN A 72 -4.47 20.69 18.18
CA ASN A 72 -4.54 20.32 19.60
C ASN A 72 -5.05 18.88 19.68
N VAL A 73 -4.12 17.92 19.61
CA VAL A 73 -4.46 16.53 19.96
C VAL A 73 -4.63 16.51 21.47
N ASP A 74 -5.88 16.47 21.93
CA ASP A 74 -6.18 16.31 23.35
C ASP A 74 -5.50 15.03 23.86
N LYS A 75 -5.01 15.07 25.10
CA LYS A 75 -4.33 13.92 25.76
C LYS A 75 -5.14 12.62 25.65
N ALA A 76 -6.47 12.73 25.65
CA ALA A 76 -7.39 11.62 25.47
C ALA A 76 -7.35 10.99 24.05
N GLU A 77 -7.12 11.76 22.99
CA GLU A 77 -6.97 11.24 21.62
C GLU A 77 -5.62 10.51 21.45
N GLU A 78 -4.57 10.99 22.10
CA GLU A 78 -3.26 10.32 22.10
C GLU A 78 -3.33 8.95 22.80
N GLU A 79 -4.04 8.87 23.94
CA GLU A 79 -4.27 7.61 24.65
C GLU A 79 -5.09 6.60 23.82
N LYS A 80 -6.15 7.05 23.13
CA LYS A 80 -6.90 6.19 22.18
C LYS A 80 -6.02 5.69 21.04
N ARG A 81 -5.12 6.54 20.52
CA ARG A 81 -4.18 6.16 19.46
C ARG A 81 -3.16 5.15 19.95
N LYS A 82 -2.61 5.31 21.16
CA LYS A 82 -1.72 4.35 21.81
C LYS A 82 -2.43 3.01 22.07
N ALA A 83 -3.65 3.03 22.62
CA ALA A 83 -4.44 1.83 22.83
C ALA A 83 -4.76 1.10 21.52
N ARG A 84 -5.03 1.85 20.43
CA ARG A 84 -5.19 1.26 19.10
C ARG A 84 -3.89 0.64 18.61
N ALA A 85 -2.76 1.34 18.74
CA ALA A 85 -1.46 0.82 18.32
C ALA A 85 -1.11 -0.50 19.03
N LEU A 86 -1.36 -0.61 20.34
CA LEU A 86 -1.14 -1.83 21.11
C LEU A 86 -1.94 -3.03 20.58
N ARG A 87 -3.19 -2.81 20.15
CA ARG A 87 -4.02 -3.87 19.55
C ARG A 87 -3.45 -4.43 18.24
N PHE A 88 -2.67 -3.62 17.52
CA PHE A 88 -2.04 -4.03 16.26
C PHE A 88 -0.57 -4.42 16.43
N ALA A 89 0.04 -4.14 17.58
CA ALA A 89 1.41 -4.51 17.89
C ALA A 89 1.55 -6.00 18.25
N GLU A 90 0.50 -6.64 18.77
CA GLU A 90 0.47 -8.08 19.01
C GLU A 90 0.16 -8.87 17.73
N THR A 91 1.09 -8.85 16.78
CA THR A 91 1.24 -9.99 15.87
C THR A 91 2.24 -10.95 16.49
N PRO A 92 1.89 -12.21 16.82
CA PRO A 92 2.94 -13.20 17.00
C PRO A 92 3.70 -13.27 15.68
N SER A 93 4.94 -12.83 15.70
CA SER A 93 5.94 -13.01 14.66
C SER A 93 5.97 -14.50 14.29
N GLY A 94 5.24 -14.89 13.25
CA GLY A 94 5.59 -16.06 12.45
C GLY A 94 6.85 -15.70 11.64
N PRO A 95 7.79 -16.63 11.45
CA PRO A 95 9.15 -16.29 11.03
C PRO A 95 9.14 -15.52 9.70
N SER A 96 9.70 -14.32 9.76
CA SER A 96 10.18 -13.60 8.59
C SER A 96 11.28 -14.46 7.97
N GLN A 97 10.96 -15.20 6.91
CA GLN A 97 11.99 -15.69 6.00
C GLN A 97 12.57 -14.46 5.31
N GLU A 98 13.74 -14.04 5.79
CA GLU A 98 14.63 -13.18 5.03
C GLU A 98 14.92 -13.88 3.69
N ASN A 99 14.76 -13.16 2.60
CA ASN A 99 15.26 -13.62 1.31
C ASN A 99 16.77 -13.37 1.34
N GLY A 100 17.53 -14.42 1.68
CA GLY A 100 18.98 -14.40 1.66
C GLY A 100 19.50 -14.06 0.27
N LYS A 101 20.17 -12.92 0.15
CA LYS A 101 21.17 -12.69 -0.88
C LYS A 101 22.52 -12.60 -0.18
N ASP A 102 23.05 -13.78 0.11
CA ASP A 102 24.44 -13.96 0.52
C ASP A 102 25.34 -13.65 -0.69
N SER A 103 26.12 -12.60 -0.57
CA SER A 103 27.39 -12.48 -1.29
C SER A 103 28.43 -12.03 -0.28
N SER A 104 28.81 -12.96 0.59
CA SER A 104 29.99 -12.91 1.42
C SER A 104 31.25 -12.64 0.59
N LYS A 105 31.91 -11.49 0.80
CA LYS A 105 33.37 -11.41 0.77
C LYS A 105 33.85 -10.32 1.73
N PRO A 106 34.54 -10.69 2.83
CA PRO A 106 35.22 -9.72 3.68
C PRO A 106 36.60 -9.42 3.07
N THR A 107 36.93 -8.14 2.89
CA THR A 107 38.31 -7.69 2.81
C THR A 107 38.55 -6.77 3.98
N GLN A 108 39.39 -7.23 4.90
CA GLN A 108 39.77 -6.54 6.12
C GLN A 108 40.74 -5.40 5.77
N ASP A 109 40.41 -4.19 6.21
CA ASP A 109 41.34 -3.07 6.23
C ASP A 109 42.34 -3.30 7.37
N ALA A 110 43.56 -3.71 7.02
CA ALA A 110 44.70 -3.71 7.91
C ALA A 110 45.61 -2.52 7.54
N ALA A 111 45.41 -1.40 8.23
CA ALA A 111 46.41 -0.34 8.29
C ALA A 111 47.56 -0.83 9.17
N THR A 112 48.74 -1.05 8.59
CA THR A 112 50.01 -1.04 9.33
C THR A 112 51.02 -0.21 8.57
N VAL A 113 51.56 0.72 9.35
CA VAL A 113 52.51 1.78 9.07
C VAL A 113 53.94 1.25 8.93
N ALA A 114 54.79 2.03 8.25
CA ALA A 114 56.25 2.03 8.29
C ALA A 114 57.01 0.98 7.46
N GLY A 115 57.45 1.40 6.27
CA GLY A 115 58.59 0.82 5.55
C GLY A 115 59.68 1.88 5.44
N THR A 116 60.76 1.68 6.21
CA THR A 116 62.04 2.41 6.15
C THR A 116 63.07 1.61 5.36
N ALA A 117 63.83 2.34 4.54
CA ALA A 117 65.14 2.02 3.92
C ALA A 117 65.20 0.88 2.89
#